data_AF-A0A5C9E4D9-F1
#
_entry.id   AF-A0A5C9E4D9-F1
#
_cell.length_a   1.000
_cell.length_b   1.000
_cell.length_c   1.000
_cell.angle_alpha   90.00
_cell.angle_beta   90.00
_cell.angle_gamma   90.00
#
_symmetry.space_group_name_H-M   'P 1'
#
loop_
_entity.id
_entity.type
_entity.pdbx_description
1 polymer ?
#
loop_
_entity_poly.entity_id
_entity_poly.type
_entity_poly.pdbx_seq_one_letter_code
_entity_poly.pdbx_strand_id
1 'polypeptide(L)' 'MVFLILSENDVISEELAEHLIEMARFRNRVVHLYQCFDDAILYKILQTNLRDIEEFTRFIVEYTEHN' A
#
# COMPACT_ATOMS: atom_id res chain seq x y z
N MET A 1 3.95 -5.90 -11.15
CA MET A 1 4.05 -5.00 -9.97
C MET A 1 4.39 -5.87 -8.77
N VAL A 2 5.28 -5.43 -7.88
CA VAL A 2 5.88 -6.32 -6.84
C VAL A 2 4.84 -7.03 -5.95
N PHE A 3 3.72 -6.40 -5.64
CA PHE A 3 2.67 -6.98 -4.80
C PHE A 3 1.94 -8.17 -5.46
N LEU A 4 1.81 -8.18 -6.80
CA LEU A 4 1.28 -9.35 -7.52
C LEU A 4 2.19 -10.56 -7.35
N ILE A 5 3.52 -10.34 -7.45
CA ILE A 5 4.51 -11.41 -7.28
C ILE A 5 4.43 -11.99 -5.85
N LEU A 6 4.24 -11.14 -4.84
CA LEU A 6 4.06 -11.60 -3.46
C LEU A 6 2.79 -12.42 -3.29
N SER A 7 1.69 -12.05 -3.95
CA SER A 7 0.45 -12.82 -3.94
C SER A 7 0.57 -14.15 -4.68
N GLU A 8 1.24 -14.17 -5.84
CA GLU A 8 1.54 -15.39 -6.61
C GLU A 8 2.40 -16.40 -5.84
N ASN A 9 3.13 -15.96 -4.81
CA ASN A 9 3.94 -16.80 -3.93
C ASN A 9 3.27 -17.06 -2.57
N ASP A 10 1.96 -16.82 -2.46
CA ASP A 10 1.16 -17.02 -1.24
C ASP A 10 1.68 -16.25 0.00
N VAL A 11 2.44 -15.17 -0.21
CA VAL A 11 2.99 -14.33 0.88
C VAL A 11 1.91 -13.37 1.41
N ILE A 12 1.03 -12.90 0.52
CA ILE A 12 -0.11 -12.01 0.83
C ILE A 12 -1.34 -12.46 0.05
N SER A 13 -2.55 -12.13 0.54
CA SER A 13 -3.78 -12.43 -0.19
C SER A 13 -3.92 -11.61 -1.48
N GLU A 14 -4.67 -12.13 -2.44
CA GLU A 14 -5.00 -11.43 -3.69
C GLU A 14 -5.72 -10.09 -3.42
N GLU A 15 -6.68 -10.10 -2.51
CA GLU A 15 -7.41 -8.89 -2.06
C GLU A 15 -6.45 -7.83 -1.50
N LEU A 16 -5.48 -8.23 -0.67
CA LEU A 16 -4.48 -7.30 -0.12
C LEU A 16 -3.55 -6.79 -1.22
N ALA A 17 -3.16 -7.64 -2.16
CA ALA A 17 -2.33 -7.21 -3.29
C ALA A 17 -3.06 -6.17 -4.16
N GLU A 18 -4.35 -6.36 -4.46
CA GLU A 18 -5.15 -5.38 -5.20
C GLU A 18 -5.25 -4.04 -4.47
N HIS A 19 -5.51 -4.05 -3.16
CA HIS A 19 -5.55 -2.84 -2.34
C HIS A 19 -4.20 -2.10 -2.30
N LEU A 20 -3.09 -2.82 -2.12
CA LEU A 20 -1.75 -2.23 -2.14
C LEU A 20 -1.39 -1.67 -3.52
N ILE A 21 -1.91 -2.28 -4.59
CA ILE A 21 -1.74 -1.78 -5.94
C ILE A 21 -2.44 -0.44 -6.14
N GLU A 22 -3.71 -0.34 -5.72
CA GLU A 22 -4.46 0.92 -5.75
C GLU A 22 -3.79 1.99 -4.89
N MET A 23 -3.33 1.65 -3.68
CA MET A 23 -2.61 2.56 -2.80
C MET A 23 -1.33 3.10 -3.47
N ALA A 24 -0.51 2.24 -4.09
CA ALA A 24 0.71 2.66 -4.76
C ALA A 24 0.41 3.53 -6.00
N ARG A 25 -0.64 3.21 -6.78
CA ARG A 25 -1.12 4.07 -7.88
C ARG A 25 -1.56 5.44 -7.37
N PHE A 26 -2.31 5.46 -6.27
CA PHE A 26 -2.78 6.68 -5.63
C PHE A 26 -1.62 7.54 -5.14
N ARG A 27 -0.62 6.95 -4.47
CA ARG A 27 0.60 7.64 -4.05
C ARG A 27 1.34 8.27 -5.23
N ASN A 28 1.44 7.56 -6.35
CA ASN A 28 2.07 8.10 -7.57
C ASN A 28 1.29 9.30 -8.12
N ARG A 29 -0.04 9.27 -8.06
CA ARG A 29 -0.89 10.39 -8.48
C ARG A 29 -0.78 11.59 -7.52
N VAL A 30 -0.70 11.33 -6.23
CA VAL A 30 -0.46 12.32 -5.17
C VAL A 30 0.88 13.05 -5.37
N VAL A 31 1.93 12.34 -5.81
CA VAL A 31 3.21 12.96 -6.18
C VAL A 31 3.08 13.99 -7.31
N HIS A 32 2.20 13.75 -8.27
CA HIS A 32 1.96 14.75 -9.32
C HIS A 32 1.03 15.89 -8.86
N LEU A 33 0.15 15.62 -7.89
CA LEU A 33 -0.83 16.58 -7.37
C LEU A 33 -0.25 17.53 -6.31
N TYR A 34 0.79 17.17 -5.57
CA TYR A 34 1.40 18.08 -4.58
C TYR A 34 1.93 19.38 -5.22
N GLN A 35 2.23 19.36 -6.53
CA GLN A 35 2.66 20.56 -7.24
C GLN A 35 1.53 21.59 -7.44
N CYS A 36 0.28 21.19 -7.20
CA CYS A 36 -0.91 22.02 -7.47
C CYS A 36 -1.86 22.16 -6.27
N PHE A 37 -1.66 21.46 -5.15
CA PHE A 37 -2.59 21.39 -4.02
C PHE A 37 -1.99 21.84 -2.68
N ASP A 38 -2.86 22.29 -1.77
CA ASP A 38 -2.57 22.69 -0.39
C ASP A 38 -2.19 21.47 0.48
N ASP A 39 -1.08 21.58 1.22
CA ASP A 39 -0.48 20.53 2.05
C ASP A 39 -1.47 19.89 3.04
N ALA A 40 -2.45 20.65 3.53
CA ALA A 40 -3.45 20.15 4.47
C ALA A 40 -4.39 19.10 3.85
N ILE A 41 -4.73 19.25 2.57
CA ILE A 41 -5.57 18.29 1.82
C ILE A 41 -4.76 17.04 1.53
N LEU A 42 -3.49 17.21 1.16
CA LEU A 42 -2.56 16.12 0.89
C LEU A 42 -2.35 15.23 2.13
N TYR A 43 -2.13 15.86 3.28
CA TYR A 43 -1.94 15.17 4.56
C TYR A 43 -3.14 14.29 4.92
N LYS A 44 -4.36 14.81 4.72
CA LYS A 44 -5.60 14.09 5.00
C LYS A 44 -5.81 12.90 4.07
N ILE A 45 -5.48 13.08 2.80
CA ILE A 45 -5.50 12.04 1.75
C ILE A 45 -4.53 10.91 2.10
N LEU A 46 -3.30 11.24 2.53
CA LEU A 46 -2.27 10.27 2.91
C LEU A 46 -2.63 9.44 4.15
N GLN A 47 -3.47 9.95 5.05
CA GLN A 47 -3.91 9.21 6.23
C GLN A 47 -4.98 8.13 5.96
N THR A 48 -5.63 8.15 4.79
CA THR A 48 -6.82 7.31 4.54
C THR A 48 -6.52 5.81 4.44
N ASN A 49 -5.31 5.42 4.02
CA ASN A 49 -4.96 4.02 3.71
C ASN A 49 -3.82 3.47 4.60
N LEU A 50 -3.58 4.08 5.76
CA LEU A 50 -2.52 3.62 6.68
C LEU A 50 -2.75 2.17 7.17
N ARG A 51 -4.01 1.75 7.23
CA ARG A 51 -4.41 0.39 7.65
C ARG A 51 -3.89 -0.71 6.72
N ASP A 52 -3.85 -0.45 5.41
CA ASP A 52 -3.34 -1.42 4.43
C ASP A 52 -1.81 -1.63 4.60
N ILE A 53 -1.10 -0.60 5.06
CA ILE A 53 0.34 -0.67 5.37
C ILE A 53 0.58 -1.49 6.65
N GLU A 54 -0.26 -1.30 7.67
CA GLU A 54 -0.20 -2.10 8.91
C GLU A 54 -0.47 -3.58 8.61
N GLU A 55 -1.47 -3.86 7.77
CA GLU A 55 -1.84 -5.21 7.35
C GLU A 55 -0.71 -5.88 6.55
N PHE A 56 -0.15 -5.18 5.56
CA PHE A 56 1.03 -5.66 4.84
C PHE A 56 2.20 -5.97 5.78
N THR A 57 2.48 -5.10 6.75
CA THR A 57 3.57 -5.30 7.71
C THR A 57 3.35 -6.56 8.55
N ARG A 58 2.11 -6.80 8.98
CA ARG A 58 1.75 -8.02 9.72
C ARG A 58 2.01 -9.29 8.91
N PHE A 59 1.56 -9.34 7.66
CA PHE A 59 1.80 -10.49 6.77
C PHE A 59 3.29 -10.77 6.56
N ILE A 60 4.10 -9.71 6.37
CA ILE A 60 5.54 -9.88 6.19
C ILE A 60 6.21 -10.42 7.46
N VAL A 61 5.83 -9.93 8.65
CA VAL A 61 6.36 -10.44 9.92
C VAL A 61 6.00 -11.91 10.11
N GLU A 62 4.73 -12.28 9.91
CA GLU A 62 4.27 -13.67 10.00
C GLU A 62 5.04 -14.59 9.04
N TYR A 63 5.25 -14.15 7.79
CA TYR A 63 6.01 -14.90 6.80
C TYR A 63 7.48 -15.12 7.22
N THR A 64 8.10 -14.13 7.86
CA THR A 64 9.49 -14.23 8.33
C THR A 64 9.67 -15.07 9.60
N GLU A 65 8.62 -15.26 10.41
CA GLU A 65 8.67 -16.10 11.62
C GLU A 65 8.31 -17.57 11.35
N HIS A 66 7.77 -17.89 10.16
CA HIS A 66 7.39 -19.25 9.75
C HIS A 66 8.31 -19.87 8.67
N ASN A 67 9.39 -19.18 8.29
CA ASN A 67 10.53 -19.70 7.52
C ASN A 67 11.79 -19.76 8.39
#